data_AF-A0AAV0KPE7-F1
#
_entry.id   AF-A0AAV0KPE7-F1
#
_cell.length_a   1.000
_cell.length_b   1.000
_cell.length_c   1.000
_cell.angle_alpha   90.00
_cell.angle_beta   90.00
_cell.angle_gamma   90.00
#
_symmetry.space_group_name_H-M   'P 1'
#
loop_
_entity.id
_entity.type
_entity.pdbx_description
1 polymer ?
#
loop_
_entity_poly.entity_id
_entity_poly.type
_entity_poly.pdbx_seq_one_letter_code
_entity_poly.pdbx_strand_id
1 'polypeptide(L)'
;MAVQRIQDATPGHPHYVQVSAIRELLAREWEVQVGHIFREGNVVADYLASAGHALSTGIHVFENPSSMLSHWLYFDTLGIQTPRSVIN
;
A
#
# COMPACT_ATOMS: atom_id res chain seq x y z
N MET A 1 -7.40 8.50 11.04
CA MET A 1 -6.68 7.38 10.36
C MET A 1 -6.02 7.90 9.07
N ALA A 2 -5.09 7.15 8.46
CA ALA A 2 -4.32 7.62 7.29
C ALA A 2 -5.19 8.08 6.11
N VAL A 3 -6.28 7.37 5.82
CA VAL A 3 -7.25 7.72 4.76
C VAL A 3 -7.84 9.12 4.98
N GLN A 4 -8.26 9.44 6.20
CA GLN A 4 -8.80 10.75 6.55
C GLN A 4 -7.78 11.88 6.35
N ARG A 5 -6.49 11.60 6.58
CA ARG A 5 -5.43 12.61 6.37
C ARG A 5 -5.27 13.02 4.92
N ILE A 6 -5.67 12.17 3.96
CA ILE A 6 -5.69 12.55 2.54
C ILE A 6 -6.66 13.72 2.31
N GLN A 7 -7.73 13.83 3.10
CA GLN A 7 -8.72 14.89 2.98
C GLN A 7 -8.35 16.12 3.82
N ASP A 8 -7.77 15.93 5.01
CA ASP A 8 -7.66 17.01 6.00
C ASP A 8 -6.25 17.63 6.13
N ALA A 9 -5.23 17.12 5.43
CA ALA A 9 -3.86 17.67 5.56
C ALA A 9 -3.76 19.11 5.04
N THR A 10 -3.13 19.98 5.85
CA THR A 10 -2.88 21.40 5.60
C THR A 10 -1.38 21.65 5.34
N PRO A 11 -0.97 22.81 4.78
CA PRO A 11 0.43 23.11 4.43
C PRO A 11 1.45 22.97 5.55
N GLY A 12 1.04 23.04 6.82
CA GLY A 12 1.92 22.84 7.98
C GLY A 12 2.11 21.37 8.39
N HIS A 13 1.45 20.41 7.73
CA HIS A 13 1.53 19.00 8.07
C HIS A 13 2.84 18.36 7.56
N PRO A 14 3.55 17.52 8.34
CA PRO A 14 4.83 16.91 7.94
C PRO A 14 4.80 16.11 6.63
N HIS A 15 3.62 15.63 6.24
CA HIS A 15 3.40 14.87 5.01
C HIS A 15 2.59 15.62 3.95
N TYR A 16 2.49 16.95 4.05
CA TYR A 16 1.65 17.74 3.14
C TYR A 16 2.01 17.52 1.67
N VAL A 17 3.31 17.48 1.34
CA VAL A 17 3.78 17.27 -0.04
C VAL A 17 3.28 15.93 -0.61
N GLN A 18 3.41 14.85 0.16
CA GLN A 18 2.94 13.52 -0.24
C GLN A 18 1.41 13.49 -0.37
N VAL A 19 0.69 14.13 0.56
CA VAL A 19 -0.78 14.20 0.50
C VAL A 19 -1.24 14.99 -0.72
N SER A 20 -0.58 16.10 -1.05
CA SER A 20 -0.90 16.89 -2.25
C SER A 20 -0.69 16.07 -3.53
N ALA A 21 0.41 15.32 -3.64
CA ALA A 21 0.63 14.41 -4.77
C ALA A 21 -0.45 13.32 -4.87
N ILE A 22 -0.89 12.77 -3.74
CA ILE A 22 -2.01 11.80 -3.71
C ILE A 22 -3.30 12.46 -4.21
N ARG A 23 -3.62 13.68 -3.75
CA ARG A 23 -4.80 14.44 -4.20
C ARG A 23 -4.78 14.73 -5.70
N GLU A 24 -3.61 15.10 -6.24
CA GLU A 24 -3.41 15.30 -7.67
C GLU A 24 -3.64 14.02 -8.48
N LEU A 25 -3.19 12.86 -7.97
CA LEU A 25 -3.49 11.56 -8.58
C LEU A 25 -4.99 11.27 -8.54
N LEU A 26 -5.66 11.48 -7.41
CA LEU A 26 -7.10 11.24 -7.25
C LEU A 26 -7.97 12.16 -8.13
N ALA A 27 -7.50 13.34 -8.50
CA ALA A 27 -8.24 14.30 -9.32
C ALA A 27 -8.21 14.01 -10.83
N ARG A 28 -7.51 12.96 -11.28
CA ARG A 28 -7.46 12.55 -12.70
C ARG A 28 -8.79 11.95 -13.16
N GLU A 29 -8.91 11.70 -14.46
CA GLU A 29 -10.10 11.09 -15.07
C GLU A 29 -10.09 9.55 -14.91
N TRP A 30 -10.30 9.08 -13.68
CA TRP A 30 -10.40 7.66 -13.31
C TRP A 30 -11.27 7.49 -12.07
N GLU A 31 -11.85 6.30 -11.89
CA GLU A 31 -12.67 5.97 -10.72
C GLU A 31 -11.81 5.24 -9.69
N VAL A 32 -11.63 5.85 -8.51
CA VAL A 32 -10.79 5.31 -7.44
C VAL A 32 -11.51 5.34 -6.10
N GLN A 33 -11.42 4.24 -5.36
CA GLN A 33 -11.84 4.15 -3.97
C GLN A 33 -10.64 3.93 -3.06
N VAL A 34 -10.53 4.72 -2.00
CA VAL A 34 -9.46 4.59 -1.00
C VAL A 34 -10.03 4.01 0.28
N GLY A 35 -9.58 2.81 0.62
CA GLY A 35 -9.98 2.09 1.83
C GLY A 35 -8.78 1.76 2.74
N HIS A 36 -9.08 1.45 3.99
CA HIS A 36 -8.12 0.85 4.90
C HIS A 36 -8.22 -0.68 4.82
N ILE A 37 -7.08 -1.36 4.76
CA ILE A 37 -6.98 -2.82 4.81
C ILE A 37 -5.99 -3.22 5.89
N PHE A 38 -6.20 -4.39 6.52
CA PHE A 38 -5.22 -4.97 7.43
C PHE A 38 -3.93 -5.32 6.68
N ARG A 39 -2.80 -5.26 7.38
CA ARG A 39 -1.48 -5.56 6.77
C ARG A 39 -1.44 -6.97 6.19
N GLU A 40 -2.10 -7.91 6.87
CA GLU A 40 -2.22 -9.32 6.50
C GLU A 40 -3.13 -9.55 5.28
N GLY A 41 -3.91 -8.54 4.87
CA GLY A 41 -4.71 -8.55 3.65
C GLY A 41 -4.03 -7.86 2.47
N ASN A 42 -2.77 -7.42 2.63
CA ASN A 42 -2.02 -6.73 1.60
C ASN A 42 -0.53 -7.13 1.67
N VAL A 43 -0.29 -8.44 1.83
CA VAL A 43 1.04 -9.00 2.14
C VAL A 43 2.00 -8.79 0.99
N VAL A 44 1.53 -8.91 -0.26
CA VAL A 44 2.38 -8.71 -1.44
C VAL A 44 2.87 -7.27 -1.51
N ALA A 45 2.03 -6.27 -1.22
CA ALA A 45 2.46 -4.88 -1.22
C ALA A 45 3.48 -4.59 -0.12
N ASP A 46 3.29 -5.13 1.09
CA ASP A 46 4.23 -4.99 2.21
C ASP A 46 5.60 -5.65 1.91
N TYR A 47 5.57 -6.83 1.28
CA TYR A 47 6.77 -7.51 0.80
C TYR A 47 7.49 -6.68 -0.26
N LEU A 48 6.78 -6.19 -1.28
CA LEU A 48 7.39 -5.41 -2.37
C LEU A 48 7.97 -4.09 -1.86
N ALA A 49 7.29 -3.41 -0.94
CA ALA A 49 7.80 -2.20 -0.30
C ALA A 49 9.10 -2.47 0.48
N SER A 50 9.16 -3.59 1.20
CA SER A 50 10.35 -4.01 1.96
C SER A 50 11.51 -4.40 1.03
N ALA A 51 11.22 -5.18 -0.02
CA ALA A 51 12.21 -5.60 -1.01
C ALA A 51 12.80 -4.39 -1.76
N GLY A 52 11.96 -3.42 -2.11
CA GLY A 52 12.38 -2.19 -2.80
C GLY A 52 13.41 -1.36 -2.03
N HIS A 53 13.42 -1.44 -0.69
CA HIS A 53 14.38 -0.71 0.14
C HIS A 53 15.84 -1.15 -0.10
N ALA A 54 16.05 -2.40 -0.51
CA ALA A 54 17.37 -2.94 -0.81
C ALA A 54 17.82 -2.67 -2.27
N LEU A 55 16.95 -2.10 -3.10
CA LEU A 55 17.20 -1.86 -4.52
C LEU A 55 17.63 -0.41 -4.77
N SER A 56 18.33 -0.18 -5.88
CA SER A 56 18.62 1.17 -6.34
C SER A 56 17.34 1.92 -6.72
N THR A 57 17.32 3.24 -6.58
CA THR A 57 16.19 4.06 -7.05
C THR A 57 15.88 3.79 -8.52
N GLY A 58 14.61 3.54 -8.84
CA GLY A 58 14.15 3.23 -10.19
C GLY A 58 12.88 2.40 -10.18
N ILE A 59 12.46 1.98 -11.37
CA ILE A 59 11.36 1.03 -11.54
C ILE A 59 11.96 -0.37 -11.69
N HIS A 60 11.54 -1.29 -10.83
CA HIS A 60 11.94 -2.69 -10.88
C HIS A 60 10.72 -3.54 -11.15
N VAL A 61 10.77 -4.35 -12.21
CA VAL A 61 9.68 -5.23 -12.62
C VAL A 61 10.09 -6.67 -12.36
N PHE A 62 9.26 -7.40 -11.63
CA PHE A 62 9.45 -8.83 -11.36
C PHE A 62 8.43 -9.61 -12.19
N GLU A 63 8.91 -10.30 -13.24
CA GLU A 63 8.01 -11.05 -14.15
C GLU A 63 7.40 -12.28 -13.48
N ASN A 64 8.08 -12.86 -12.50
CA ASN A 64 7.62 -14.04 -11.79
C ASN A 64 7.65 -13.77 -10.28
N PRO A 65 6.55 -14.01 -9.55
CA PRO A 65 6.59 -14.02 -8.10
C PRO A 65 7.54 -15.14 -7.63
N SER A 66 8.31 -14.88 -6.58
CA SER A 66 9.01 -15.98 -5.89
C SER A 66 7.98 -17.00 -5.39
N SER A 67 8.37 -18.27 -5.28
CA SER A 67 7.46 -19.35 -4.84
C SER A 67 6.75 -19.03 -3.53
N MET A 68 7.42 -18.32 -2.62
CA MET A 68 6.87 -17.83 -1.36
C MET A 68 5.82 -16.73 -1.57
N LEU A 69 6.04 -15.81 -2.52
CA LEU A 69 5.11 -14.74 -2.83
C LEU A 69 3.87 -15.24 -3.60
N SER A 70 3.98 -16.31 -4.37
CA SER A 70 2.86 -16.89 -5.12
C SER A 70 1.69 -17.29 -4.23
N HIS A 71 1.96 -17.84 -3.04
CA HIS A 71 0.91 -18.20 -2.09
C HIS A 71 0.20 -16.97 -1.51
N TRP A 72 0.98 -15.94 -1.15
CA TRP A 72 0.44 -14.67 -0.64
C TRP A 72 -0.33 -13.90 -1.70
N LEU A 73 0.14 -13.92 -2.94
CA LEU A 73 -0.56 -13.34 -4.08
C LEU A 73 -1.93 -14.00 -4.26
N TYR A 74 -1.99 -15.33 -4.15
CA TYR A 74 -3.27 -16.04 -4.20
C TYR A 74 -4.22 -15.60 -3.07
N PHE A 75 -3.73 -15.44 -1.84
CA PHE A 75 -4.55 -14.97 -0.72
C PHE A 75 -5.01 -13.52 -0.87
N ASP A 76 -4.13 -12.62 -1.32
CA ASP A 76 -4.47 -11.21 -1.61
C ASP A 76 -5.58 -11.14 -2.69
N THR A 77 -5.50 -11.97 -3.74
CA THR A 77 -6.56 -12.02 -4.78
C THR A 77 -7.91 -12.53 -4.27
N LEU A 78 -7.92 -13.34 -3.21
CA LEU A 78 -9.14 -13.83 -2.56
C LEU A 78 -9.66 -12.89 -1.47
N GLY A 79 -8.92 -11.82 -1.14
CA GLY A 79 -9.28 -10.90 -0.07
C GLY A 79 -9.23 -11.54 1.32
N ILE A 80 -8.41 -12.57 1.52
CA ILE A 80 -8.26 -13.23 2.82
C ILE A 80 -7.51 -12.28 3.75
N GLN A 81 -8.13 -11.91 4.87
CA GLN A 81 -7.54 -11.05 5.89
C GLN A 81 -7.47 -11.81 7.20
N THR A 82 -6.28 -12.00 7.76
CA THR A 82 -6.11 -12.64 9.07
C THR A 82 -5.81 -11.59 10.14
N PRO A 83 -6.64 -11.45 11.19
CA PRO A 83 -6.35 -10.51 12.26
C PRO A 83 -5.12 -10.99 13.04
N ARG A 84 -4.18 -10.08 13.33
CA ARG A 84 -3.12 -10.34 14.30
C ARG A 84 -3.72 -10.39 15.71
N SER A 85 -3.62 -11.54 16.37
CA SER A 85 -3.87 -11.60 17.80
C SER A 85 -2.78 -10.80 18.52
N VAL A 86 -3.18 -9.77 19.27
CA VAL A 86 -2.29 -9.14 20.24
C VAL A 86 -2.46 -9.92 21.53
N ILE A 87 -1.46 -10.73 21.86
CA ILE A 87 -1.39 -11.40 23.16
C ILE A 87 -0.79 -10.38 24.13
N ASN A 88 -1.59 -9.91 25.09
CA ASN A 88 -1.13 -9.05 26.19
C ASN A 88 -0.51 -9.88 27.31
#